data_AF-A0A945JM37-F1
#
_entry.id   AF-A0A945JM37-F1
#
_cell.length_a   1.000
_cell.length_b   1.000
_cell.length_c   1.000
_cell.angle_alpha   90.00
_cell.angle_beta   90.00
_cell.angle_gamma   90.00
#
_symmetry.space_group_name_H-M   'P 1'
#
loop_
_entity.id
_entity.type
_entity.pdbx_description
1 polymer ?
#
loop_
_entity_poly.entity_id
_entity_poly.type
_entity_poly.pdbx_seq_one_letter_code
_entity_poly.pdbx_strand_id
1 'polypeptide(L)'
;AGRLVQPREVAALQSMLSDVVTSGTGRGARLRRPAAGKTGTSQDFRDAWFIGFTAELVTGVWLGNDNSSPMKKVTGGSFPARLWKGFMTEALKGAPPRRLRSN
;
A
#
# COMPACT_ATOMS: atom_id res chain seq x y z
N ALA A 1 -10.90 13.93 -18.13
CA ALA A 1 -10.47 12.55 -18.47
C ALA A 1 -11.65 11.60 -18.28
N GLY A 2 -11.86 10.65 -19.18
CA GLY A 2 -12.97 9.68 -19.12
C GLY A 2 -12.70 8.53 -18.13
N ARG A 3 -13.76 7.85 -17.69
CA ARG A 3 -13.67 6.64 -16.86
C ARG A 3 -13.08 5.49 -17.68
N LEU A 4 -11.97 4.92 -17.22
CA LEU A 4 -11.26 3.82 -17.90
C LEU A 4 -11.67 2.43 -17.42
N VAL A 5 -11.99 2.29 -16.13
CA VAL A 5 -12.36 1.02 -15.49
C VAL A 5 -13.76 1.14 -14.91
N GLN A 6 -14.54 0.09 -15.08
CA GLN A 6 -15.91 0.02 -14.61
C GLN A 6 -15.97 0.00 -13.06
N PRO A 7 -16.97 0.64 -12.44
CA PRO A 7 -16.91 0.88 -10.99
C PRO A 7 -17.03 -0.36 -10.12
N ARG A 8 -17.68 -1.42 -10.60
CA ARG A 8 -17.80 -2.71 -9.88
C ARG A 8 -16.45 -3.44 -9.82
N GLU A 9 -15.63 -3.35 -10.86
CA GLU A 9 -14.29 -3.94 -10.95
C GLU A 9 -13.33 -3.20 -10.02
N VAL A 10 -13.46 -1.87 -9.92
CA VAL A 10 -12.73 -1.07 -8.94
C VAL A 10 -13.10 -1.49 -7.51
N ALA A 11 -14.39 -1.65 -7.21
CA ALA A 11 -14.84 -2.08 -5.89
C ALA A 11 -14.32 -3.48 -5.52
N ALA A 12 -14.39 -4.43 -6.46
CA ALA A 12 -13.85 -5.78 -6.25
C ALA A 12 -12.33 -5.74 -6.00
N LEU A 13 -11.57 -4.97 -6.80
CA LEU A 13 -10.13 -4.82 -6.62
C LEU A 13 -9.79 -4.15 -5.28
N GLN A 14 -10.53 -3.14 -4.87
CA GLN A 14 -10.35 -2.50 -3.56
C GLN A 14 -10.59 -3.48 -2.41
N SER A 15 -11.60 -4.36 -2.51
CA SER A 15 -11.84 -5.40 -1.50
C SER A 15 -10.62 -6.33 -1.39
N MET A 16 -10.16 -6.88 -2.51
CA MET A 16 -8.99 -7.76 -2.53
C MET A 16 -7.72 -7.08 -2.00
N LEU A 17 -7.50 -5.81 -2.34
CA LEU A 17 -6.35 -5.05 -1.86
C LEU A 17 -6.47 -4.63 -0.39
N SER A 18 -7.69 -4.51 0.13
CA SER A 18 -7.91 -4.33 1.57
C SER A 18 -7.50 -5.59 2.33
N ASP A 19 -7.82 -6.77 1.80
CA ASP A 19 -7.44 -8.05 2.40
C ASP A 19 -5.93 -8.25 2.48
N VAL A 20 -5.17 -7.76 1.50
CA VAL A 20 -3.70 -7.75 1.57
C VAL A 20 -3.18 -7.02 2.81
N VAL A 21 -3.84 -5.94 3.23
CA VAL A 21 -3.46 -5.11 4.38
C VAL A 21 -4.00 -5.67 5.69
N THR A 22 -5.19 -6.28 5.69
CA THR A 22 -5.83 -6.80 6.91
C THR A 22 -5.26 -8.16 7.32
N SER A 23 -5.07 -9.08 6.38
CA SER A 23 -4.70 -10.47 6.65
C SER A 23 -3.56 -11.00 5.78
N GLY A 24 -3.23 -10.34 4.66
CA GLY A 24 -2.23 -10.81 3.71
C GLY A 24 -0.79 -10.39 3.99
N THR A 25 -0.05 -10.19 2.89
CA THR A 25 1.38 -9.85 2.90
C THR A 25 1.66 -8.40 3.32
N GLY A 26 0.66 -7.52 3.28
CA GLY A 26 0.75 -6.11 3.61
C GLY A 26 0.40 -5.76 5.06
N ARG A 27 0.30 -6.75 5.98
CA ARG A 27 -0.10 -6.52 7.38
C ARG A 27 0.69 -5.43 8.11
N GLY A 28 1.96 -5.21 7.74
CA GLY A 28 2.78 -4.11 8.26
C GLY A 28 2.22 -2.71 7.98
N ALA A 29 1.37 -2.57 6.97
CA ALA A 29 0.74 -1.32 6.55
C ALA A 29 -0.63 -1.05 7.23
N ARG A 30 -1.10 -1.93 8.13
CA ARG A 30 -2.44 -1.82 8.72
C ARG A 30 -2.61 -0.51 9.51
N LEU A 31 -3.57 0.31 9.08
CA LEU A 31 -4.00 1.57 9.70
C LEU A 31 -5.27 1.37 10.55
N ARG A 32 -5.58 2.35 11.40
CA ARG A 32 -6.85 2.45 12.15
C ARG A 32 -7.98 3.08 11.32
N ARG A 33 -7.88 3.06 10.00
CA ARG A 33 -8.86 3.58 9.04
C ARG A 33 -8.89 2.71 7.78
N PRO A 34 -9.95 2.77 6.95
CA PRO A 34 -10.02 2.01 5.70
C PRO A 34 -8.81 2.29 4.80
N ALA A 35 -8.12 1.24 4.40
CA ALA A 35 -6.93 1.29 3.57
C ALA A 35 -6.79 0.02 2.74
N ALA A 36 -6.22 0.16 1.55
CA ALA A 36 -5.93 -0.92 0.63
C ALA A 36 -4.52 -0.75 0.07
N GLY A 37 -3.85 -1.85 -0.29
CA GLY A 37 -2.50 -1.75 -0.85
C GLY A 37 -1.92 -3.08 -1.26
N LYS A 38 -0.75 -3.02 -1.89
CA LYS A 38 -0.04 -4.18 -2.39
C LYS A 38 1.45 -4.10 -2.12
N THR A 39 2.01 -5.24 -1.74
CA THR A 39 3.44 -5.49 -1.63
C THR A 39 4.05 -5.82 -3.00
N GLY A 40 5.28 -5.36 -3.23
CA GLY A 40 6.14 -5.79 -4.33
C GLY A 40 7.54 -6.15 -3.81
N THR A 41 8.16 -7.19 -4.36
CA THR A 41 9.55 -7.56 -4.06
C THR A 41 10.15 -8.13 -5.32
N SER A 42 11.26 -7.57 -5.79
CA SER A 42 11.96 -8.11 -6.96
C SER A 42 12.71 -9.39 -6.60
N GLN A 43 13.23 -10.06 -7.61
CA GLN A 43 14.20 -11.14 -7.41
C GLN A 43 15.43 -10.63 -6.64
N ASP A 44 16.05 -11.54 -5.89
CA ASP A 44 17.24 -11.33 -5.06
C ASP A 44 17.15 -10.15 -4.07
N PHE A 45 15.94 -9.75 -3.68
CA PHE A 45 15.70 -8.64 -2.75
C PHE A 45 16.37 -7.32 -3.16
N ARG A 46 16.48 -7.04 -4.47
CA ARG A 46 17.00 -5.76 -4.98
C ARG A 46 16.07 -4.59 -4.72
N ASP A 47 14.77 -4.83 -4.86
CA ASP A 47 13.72 -3.85 -4.68
C ASP A 47 12.62 -4.35 -3.76
N ALA A 48 12.12 -3.47 -2.91
CA ALA A 48 10.96 -3.70 -2.08
C ALA A 48 10.00 -2.52 -2.13
N TRP A 49 8.74 -2.79 -2.44
CA TRP A 49 7.70 -1.78 -2.62
C TRP A 49 6.51 -2.04 -1.70
N PHE A 50 5.92 -0.96 -1.22
CA PHE A 50 4.54 -0.97 -0.77
C PHE A 50 3.81 0.21 -1.40
N ILE A 51 2.76 -0.07 -2.17
CA ILE A 51 1.89 0.95 -2.75
C ILE A 51 0.51 0.76 -2.12
N GLY A 52 -0.03 1.81 -1.53
CA GLY A 52 -1.32 1.76 -0.86
C GLY A 52 -2.04 3.09 -0.87
N PHE A 53 -3.31 3.04 -0.51
CA PHE A 53 -4.16 4.20 -0.50
C PHE A 53 -5.24 4.13 0.58
N THR A 54 -5.69 5.31 0.98
CA THR A 54 -6.97 5.53 1.67
C THR A 54 -7.90 6.28 0.71
N ALA A 55 -9.07 6.70 1.19
CA ALA A 55 -9.98 7.54 0.38
C ALA A 55 -9.47 8.99 0.19
N GLU A 56 -8.42 9.36 0.93
CA GLU A 56 -7.82 10.69 0.97
C GLU A 56 -6.53 10.78 0.15
N LEU A 57 -5.70 9.73 0.19
CA LEU A 57 -4.33 9.80 -0.32
C LEU A 57 -3.85 8.46 -0.85
N VAL A 58 -3.12 8.52 -1.97
CA VAL A 58 -2.35 7.40 -2.54
C VAL A 58 -0.88 7.65 -2.28
N THR A 59 -0.17 6.63 -1.78
CA THR A 59 1.26 6.73 -1.45
C THR A 59 1.97 5.45 -1.86
N GLY A 60 3.16 5.60 -2.46
CA GLY A 60 4.10 4.52 -2.73
C GLY A 60 5.38 4.70 -1.92
N VAL A 61 5.91 3.60 -1.37
CA VAL A 61 7.22 3.56 -0.71
C VAL A 61 8.07 2.50 -1.40
N TRP A 62 9.29 2.89 -1.77
CA TRP A 62 10.31 2.04 -2.35
C TRP A 62 11.56 2.04 -1.49
N LEU A 63 12.19 0.87 -1.39
CA LEU A 63 13.52 0.70 -0.84
C LEU A 63 14.32 -0.18 -1.81
N GLY A 64 15.55 0.25 -2.09
CA GLY A 64 16.54 -0.46 -2.88
C GLY A 64 17.90 0.21 -2.72
N ASN A 65 18.96 -0.48 -3.15
CA ASN A 65 20.29 0.10 -3.26
C ASN A 65 20.47 0.69 -4.67
N ASP A 66 21.01 1.89 -4.79
CA ASP A 66 21.19 2.57 -6.09
C ASP A 66 22.05 1.77 -7.08
N ASN A 67 22.94 0.92 -6.58
CA ASN A 67 23.80 0.05 -7.39
C ASN A 67 23.17 -1.32 -7.71
N SER A 68 21.88 -1.52 -7.46
CA SER A 68 21.15 -2.78 -7.67
C SER A 68 21.69 -3.99 -6.88
N SER A 69 22.55 -3.79 -5.89
CA SER A 69 23.00 -4.88 -5.01
C SER A 69 21.83 -5.38 -4.13
N PRO A 70 21.77 -6.69 -3.82
CA PRO A 70 20.76 -7.24 -2.92
C PRO A 70 20.69 -6.52 -1.57
N MET A 71 19.48 -6.22 -1.10
CA MET A 71 19.26 -5.82 0.29
C MET A 71 19.30 -7.05 1.22
N LYS A 72 19.41 -6.82 2.52
CA LYS A 72 19.38 -7.89 3.56
C LYS A 72 17.97 -8.45 3.76
N LYS A 73 17.45 -9.18 2.77
CA LYS A 73 16.13 -9.84 2.76
C LYS A 73 14.95 -8.88 3.03
N VAL A 74 15.04 -7.65 2.53
CA VAL A 74 13.96 -6.66 2.64
C VAL A 74 12.86 -7.02 1.64
N THR A 75 11.62 -7.14 2.13
CA THR A 75 10.43 -7.39 1.30
C THR A 75 9.44 -6.24 1.39
N GLY A 76 8.52 -6.15 0.44
CA GLY A 76 7.50 -5.09 0.40
C GLY A 76 6.64 -5.04 1.68
N GLY A 77 6.37 -6.19 2.29
CA GLY A 77 5.61 -6.30 3.54
C GLY A 77 6.39 -5.93 4.81
N SER A 78 7.70 -5.69 4.70
CA SER A 78 8.59 -5.42 5.84
C SER A 78 8.76 -3.92 6.12
N PHE A 79 9.93 -3.35 5.84
CA PHE A 79 10.21 -1.92 6.03
C PHE A 79 9.34 -1.00 5.17
N PRO A 80 9.12 -1.24 3.86
CA PRO A 80 8.28 -0.36 3.04
C PRO A 80 6.86 -0.22 3.58
N ALA A 81 6.19 -1.32 3.93
CA ALA A 81 4.85 -1.30 4.51
C ALA A 81 4.78 -0.52 5.85
N ARG A 82 5.79 -0.67 6.72
CA ARG A 82 5.84 0.05 8.00
C ARG A 82 6.12 1.55 7.81
N LEU A 83 6.99 1.91 6.88
CA LEU A 83 7.25 3.31 6.52
C LEU A 83 6.01 3.97 5.92
N TRP A 84 5.33 3.26 5.02
CA TRP A 84 4.04 3.71 4.47
C TRP A 84 3.03 3.97 5.60
N LYS A 85 2.90 3.05 6.56
CA LYS A 85 2.02 3.24 7.72
C LYS A 85 2.39 4.47 8.54
N GLY A 86 3.68 4.66 8.85
CA GLY A 86 4.16 5.81 9.62
C GLY A 86 3.83 7.12 8.92
N PHE A 87 4.19 7.23 7.63
CA PHE A 87 3.88 8.39 6.80
C PHE A 87 2.37 8.68 6.76
N MET A 88 1.55 7.67 6.44
CA MET A 88 0.09 7.84 6.33
C MET A 88 -0.58 8.19 7.66
N THR A 89 0.00 7.77 8.79
CA THR A 89 -0.50 8.12 10.13
C THR A 89 -0.36 9.61 10.39
N GLU A 90 0.80 10.20 10.06
CA GLU A 90 1.04 11.63 10.23
C GLU A 90 0.36 12.46 9.14
N ALA A 91 0.46 12.05 7.87
CA ALA A 91 -0.10 12.78 6.73
C ALA A 91 -1.63 12.92 6.79
N LEU A 92 -2.32 11.97 7.44
CA LEU A 92 -3.78 11.98 7.58
C LEU A 92 -4.25 12.38 8.99
N LYS A 93 -3.34 12.90 9.83
CA LYS A 93 -3.67 13.36 11.17
C LYS A 93 -4.70 14.50 11.09
N GLY A 94 -5.79 14.36 11.83
CA GLY A 94 -6.91 15.32 11.83
C GLY A 94 -7.88 15.19 10.64
N ALA A 95 -7.57 14.41 9.61
CA ALA A 95 -8.50 14.15 8.51
C ALA A 95 -9.49 13.03 8.89
N PRO A 96 -10.82 13.23 8.79
CA PRO A 96 -11.81 12.24 9.18
C PRO A 96 -11.69 10.97 8.32
N PRO A 97 -11.72 9.76 8.91
CA PRO A 97 -11.76 8.50 8.19
C PRO A 97 -12.91 8.41 7.19
N ARG A 98 -12.61 8.21 5.91
CA ARG A 98 -13.62 7.89 4.87
C ARG A 98 -13.51 6.44 4.41
N ARG A 99 -14.64 5.87 3.98
CA ARG A 99 -14.69 4.56 3.33
C ARG A 99 -13.99 4.64 1.97
N LEU A 100 -13.32 3.55 1.57
CA LEU A 100 -12.90 3.37 0.19
C LEU A 100 -14.16 3.34 -0.67
N ARG A 101 -14.23 4.18 -1.71
CA ARG A 101 -15.45 4.33 -2.52
C ARG A 101 -15.69 3.07 -3.34
N SER A 102 -16.69 2.30 -2.94
CA SER A 102 -17.16 1.08 -3.63
C SER A 102 -18.35 1.32 -4.58
N ASN A 103 -18.64 2.60 -4.89
CA ASN A 103 -19.92 3.15 -5.35
C ASN A 103 -20.94 3.35 -4.24
#